data_AF-A0A9E2XXV3-F1
#
_entry.id   AF-A0A9E2XXV3-F1
#
_cell.length_a   1.000
_cell.length_b   1.000
_cell.length_c   1.000
_cell.angle_alpha   90.00
_cell.angle_beta   90.00
_cell.angle_gamma   90.00
#
_symmetry.space_group_name_H-M   'P 1'
#
loop_
_entity.id
_entity.type
_entity.pdbx_description
1 polymer ?
#
loop_
_entity_poly.entity_id
_entity_poly.type
_entity_poly.pdbx_seq_one_letter_code
_entity_poly.pdbx_strand_id
1 'polypeptide(L)'
;AAMAYGTDGALVALGLVALKDDKGAQIVYAPAPVVREPVLQEHPEIRVALDPVFATLTLETLQKLNAEIAVDGQEAGAVAASYLQSKHFLP
;
A
#
# COMPACT_ATOMS: atom_id res chain seq x y z
N ALA A 1 21.29 -6.67 11.44
CA ALA A 1 20.69 -6.48 10.10
C ALA A 1 19.81 -7.67 9.79
N ALA A 2 18.67 -7.46 9.16
CA ALA A 2 17.72 -8.51 8.76
C ALA A 2 17.37 -8.34 7.28
N MET A 3 17.08 -9.44 6.60
CA MET A 3 16.50 -9.41 5.25
C MET A 3 14.99 -9.20 5.39
N ALA A 4 14.42 -8.24 4.66
CA ALA A 4 13.01 -7.89 4.72
C ALA A 4 12.52 -7.36 3.36
N TYR A 5 11.20 -7.36 3.16
CA TYR A 5 10.56 -6.61 2.08
C TYR A 5 10.37 -5.16 2.49
N GLY A 6 10.45 -4.24 1.53
CA GLY A 6 10.38 -2.80 1.80
C GLY A 6 9.12 -2.37 2.55
N THR A 7 7.97 -3.00 2.27
CA THR A 7 6.67 -2.64 2.87
C THR A 7 6.28 -3.51 4.08
N ASP A 8 7.21 -4.29 4.63
CA ASP A 8 6.91 -5.21 5.75
C ASP A 8 6.50 -4.43 7.01
N GLY A 9 5.35 -4.79 7.59
CA GLY A 9 4.82 -4.17 8.79
C GLY A 9 5.66 -4.44 10.04
N ALA A 10 6.41 -5.54 10.08
CA ALA A 10 7.30 -5.85 11.19
C ALA A 10 8.42 -4.81 11.35
N LEU A 11 8.78 -4.09 10.28
CA LEU A 11 9.79 -3.05 10.34
C LEU A 11 9.41 -1.94 11.33
N VAL A 12 8.16 -1.46 11.27
CA VAL A 12 7.66 -0.41 12.17
C VAL A 12 7.59 -0.91 13.61
N ALA A 13 7.05 -2.12 13.82
CA ALA A 13 6.89 -2.70 15.15
C ALA A 13 8.23 -2.94 15.87
N LEU A 14 9.29 -3.24 15.12
CA LEU A 14 10.63 -3.48 15.64
C LEU A 14 11.52 -2.22 15.65
N GLY A 15 11.00 -1.05 15.27
CA GLY A 15 11.77 0.19 15.17
C GLY A 15 12.89 0.13 14.12
N LEU A 16 12.72 -0.71 13.09
CA LEU A 16 13.66 -0.86 11.98
C LEU A 16 13.28 0.07 10.83
N VAL A 17 14.27 0.42 10.01
CA VAL A 17 14.07 1.24 8.81
C VAL A 17 14.53 0.49 7.57
N ALA A 18 13.71 0.52 6.51
CA ALA A 18 14.11 0.05 5.20
C ALA A 18 15.09 1.06 4.58
N LEU A 19 16.29 0.59 4.22
CA LEU A 19 17.26 1.43 3.53
C LEU A 19 16.86 1.62 2.07
N LYS A 20 17.10 2.82 1.54
CA LYS A 20 16.89 3.12 0.12
C LYS A 20 17.89 2.33 -0.73
N ASP A 21 17.38 1.61 -1.73
CA ASP A 21 18.21 1.06 -2.81
C ASP A 21 18.49 2.15 -3.84
N ASP A 22 19.54 2.94 -3.60
CA ASP A 22 19.92 4.09 -4.42
C ASP A 22 20.61 3.70 -5.74
N LYS A 23 21.06 2.45 -5.86
CA LYS A 23 21.75 1.93 -7.04
C LYS A 23 20.91 0.95 -7.88
N GLY A 24 19.67 0.68 -7.46
CA GLY A 24 18.77 -0.22 -8.18
C GLY A 24 19.32 -1.63 -8.29
N ALA A 25 19.91 -2.14 -7.21
CA ALA A 25 20.35 -3.53 -7.14
C ALA A 25 19.17 -4.51 -7.21
N GLN A 26 17.97 -4.07 -6.80
CA GLN A 26 16.72 -4.82 -6.84
C GLN A 26 15.78 -4.31 -7.93
N ILE A 27 14.93 -5.22 -8.42
CA ILE A 27 13.83 -4.87 -9.32
C ILE A 27 12.75 -4.11 -8.53
N VAL A 28 12.19 -3.06 -9.12
CA VAL A 28 11.09 -2.29 -8.52
C VAL A 28 9.78 -3.09 -8.60
N TYR A 29 9.18 -3.36 -7.44
CA TYR A 29 7.85 -3.97 -7.31
C TYR A 29 6.86 -2.96 -6.71
N ALA A 30 6.39 -2.02 -7.53
CA ALA A 30 5.37 -1.06 -7.12
C ALA A 30 3.96 -1.64 -7.35
N PRO A 31 3.07 -1.66 -6.34
CA PRO A 31 1.71 -2.15 -6.50
C PRO A 31 0.89 -1.17 -7.35
N ALA A 32 0.13 -1.69 -8.31
CA ALA A 32 -0.80 -0.92 -9.12
C ALA A 32 -2.04 -1.78 -9.47
N PRO A 33 -3.23 -1.18 -9.59
CA PRO A 33 -4.40 -1.88 -10.10
C PRO A 33 -4.19 -2.30 -11.57
N VAL A 34 -4.56 -3.53 -11.90
CA VAL A 34 -4.59 -4.02 -13.29
C VAL A 34 -6.03 -4.40 -13.62
N VAL A 35 -6.60 -3.76 -14.64
CA VAL A 35 -7.99 -3.93 -15.05
C VAL A 35 -8.03 -4.30 -16.52
N ARG A 36 -8.96 -5.19 -16.90
CA ARG A 36 -9.17 -5.55 -18.31
C ARG A 36 -9.67 -4.34 -19.10
N GLU A 37 -9.12 -4.13 -20.29
CA GLU A 37 -9.45 -2.98 -21.13
C GLU A 37 -10.96 -2.78 -21.36
N PRO A 38 -11.77 -3.81 -21.72
CA PRO A 38 -13.21 -3.58 -21.93
C PRO A 38 -13.94 -3.06 -20.68
N VAL A 39 -13.52 -3.52 -19.49
CA VAL A 39 -14.11 -3.08 -18.22
C VAL A 39 -13.73 -1.63 -17.94
N LEU A 40 -12.48 -1.26 -18.20
CA LEU A 40 -12.03 0.12 -17.97
C LEU A 40 -12.65 1.11 -18.99
N GLN A 41 -12.94 0.65 -20.21
CA GLN A 41 -13.67 1.45 -21.20
C GLN A 41 -15.14 1.65 -20.81
N GLU A 42 -15.78 0.62 -20.24
CA GLU A 42 -17.15 0.69 -19.72
C GLU A 42 -17.24 1.51 -18.43
N HIS A 43 -16.20 1.45 -17.60
CA HIS A 43 -16.11 2.10 -16.28
C HIS A 43 -14.86 2.98 -16.14
N PRO A 44 -14.75 4.09 -16.87
CA PRO A 44 -13.61 5.00 -16.78
C PRO A 44 -13.42 5.62 -15.39
N GLU A 45 -14.49 5.66 -14.58
CA GLU A 45 -14.47 6.12 -13.19
C GLU A 45 -13.53 5.29 -12.29
N ILE A 46 -13.25 4.03 -12.64
CA ILE A 46 -12.30 3.18 -11.88
C ILE A 46 -10.94 3.86 -11.81
N ARG A 47 -10.46 4.41 -12.92
CA ARG A 47 -9.19 5.13 -12.96
C ARG A 47 -9.22 6.37 -12.07
N VAL A 48 -10.28 7.18 -12.21
CA VAL A 48 -10.45 8.43 -11.47
C VAL A 48 -10.51 8.17 -9.96
N ALA A 49 -11.13 7.05 -9.56
CA ALA A 49 -11.24 6.66 -8.16
C ALA A 49 -9.92 6.10 -7.60
N LEU A 50 -9.20 5.28 -8.36
CA LEU A 50 -8.02 4.56 -7.85
C LEU A 50 -6.71 5.35 -7.95
N ASP A 51 -6.55 6.22 -8.95
CA ASP A 51 -5.35 7.05 -9.12
C ASP A 51 -4.97 7.83 -7.84
N PRO A 52 -5.89 8.60 -7.20
CA PRO A 52 -5.54 9.32 -5.97
C PRO A 52 -5.32 8.40 -4.77
N VAL A 53 -6.00 7.25 -4.71
CA VAL A 53 -5.80 6.25 -3.64
C VAL A 53 -4.38 5.73 -3.69
N PHE A 54 -3.94 5.22 -4.84
CA PHE A 54 -2.62 4.61 -4.98
C PHE A 54 -1.48 5.63 -4.89
N ALA A 55 -1.72 6.90 -5.25
CA ALA A 55 -0.75 7.97 -5.02
C ALA A 55 -0.44 8.19 -3.52
N THR A 56 -1.34 7.81 -2.62
CA THR A 56 -1.13 7.94 -1.16
C THR A 56 -0.46 6.73 -0.52
N LEU A 57 -0.33 5.60 -1.23
CA LEU A 57 0.28 4.36 -0.74
C LEU A 57 1.82 4.40 -0.81
N THR A 58 2.40 5.37 -0.11
CA THR A 58 3.85 5.48 0.10
C THR A 58 4.41 4.26 0.85
N LEU A 59 5.73 4.09 0.84
CA LEU A 59 6.42 3.00 1.53
C LEU A 59 6.04 2.95 3.01
N GLU A 60 6.12 4.09 3.69
CA GLU A 60 5.82 4.24 5.13
C GLU A 60 4.34 3.99 5.41
N THR A 61 3.47 4.43 4.50
CA THR A 61 2.03 4.18 4.62
C THR A 61 1.73 2.68 4.53
N LEU A 62 2.29 1.99 3.54
CA LEU A 62 2.08 0.55 3.38
C LEU A 62 2.67 -0.25 4.56
N GLN A 63 3.84 0.15 5.07
CA GLN A 63 4.41 -0.47 6.28
C GLN A 63 3.45 -0.32 7.47
N LYS A 64 2.87 0.87 7.68
CA LYS A 64 1.92 1.09 8.77
C LYS A 64 0.67 0.23 8.61
N LEU A 65 0.04 0.24 7.44
CA LEU A 65 -1.16 -0.55 7.18
C LEU A 65 -0.90 -2.06 7.30
N ASN A 66 0.25 -2.53 6.85
CA ASN A 66 0.63 -3.93 7.01
C ASN A 66 0.94 -4.28 8.46
N ALA A 67 1.44 -3.34 9.28
CA ALA A 67 1.67 -3.55 10.71
C ALA A 67 0.34 -3.73 11.47
N GLU A 68 -0.67 -2.90 11.18
CA GLU A 68 -2.01 -3.01 11.76
C GLU A 68 -2.59 -4.42 11.54
N ILE A 69 -2.31 -5.04 10.39
CA ILE A 69 -2.78 -6.40 10.07
C ILE A 69 -1.86 -7.46 10.69
N ALA A 70 -0.58 -7.47 10.32
CA ALA A 70 0.34 -8.58 10.61
C ALA A 70 0.85 -8.59 12.06
N VAL A 71 0.86 -7.45 12.74
CA VAL A 71 1.35 -7.30 14.11
C VAL A 71 0.21 -7.10 15.09
N ASP A 72 -0.70 -6.16 14.80
CA ASP A 72 -1.81 -5.83 15.71
C ASP A 72 -3.02 -6.76 15.53
N GLY A 73 -3.01 -7.61 14.49
CA GLY A 73 -4.05 -8.61 14.25
C GLY A 73 -5.39 -8.05 13.78
N GLN A 74 -5.40 -6.83 13.22
CA GLN A 74 -6.63 -6.22 12.70
C GLN A 74 -7.09 -6.90 11.41
N GLU A 75 -8.41 -6.85 11.18
CA GLU A 75 -9.01 -7.36 9.95
C GLU A 75 -8.68 -6.43 8.77
N ALA A 76 -8.25 -7.00 7.65
CA ALA A 76 -7.71 -6.24 6.53
C ALA A 76 -8.75 -5.32 5.87
N GLY A 77 -10.01 -5.75 5.77
CA GLY A 77 -11.12 -4.94 5.29
C GLY A 77 -11.38 -3.72 6.17
N ALA A 78 -11.33 -3.88 7.50
CA ALA A 78 -11.46 -2.80 8.46
C ALA A 78 -10.31 -1.79 8.35
N VAL A 79 -9.07 -2.26 8.23
CA VAL A 79 -7.88 -1.41 8.00
C VAL A 79 -8.02 -0.63 6.69
N ALA A 80 -8.42 -1.30 5.61
CA ALA A 80 -8.64 -0.65 4.31
C ALA A 80 -9.75 0.41 4.36
N ALA A 81 -10.91 0.09 4.96
CA ALA A 81 -12.02 1.02 5.10
C ALA A 81 -11.62 2.25 5.93
N SER A 82 -11.01 2.04 7.09
CA SER A 82 -10.51 3.09 7.97
C SER A 82 -9.50 4.00 7.25
N TYR A 83 -8.55 3.41 6.50
CA TYR A 83 -7.59 4.16 5.73
C TYR A 83 -8.27 5.04 4.67
N LEU A 84 -9.17 4.47 3.88
CA LEU A 84 -9.89 5.20 2.84
C LEU A 84 -10.78 6.32 3.42
N GLN A 85 -11.43 6.08 4.57
CA GLN A 85 -12.20 7.10 5.30
C GLN A 85 -11.30 8.24 5.81
N SER A 86 -10.14 7.90 6.40
CA SER A 86 -9.17 8.89 6.88
C SER A 86 -8.61 9.80 5.79
N LYS A 87 -8.64 9.33 4.53
CA LYS A 87 -8.23 10.07 3.34
C LYS A 87 -9.41 10.70 2.58
N HIS A 88 -10.62 10.57 3.09
CA HIS A 88 -11.86 11.06 2.47
C HIS A 88 -12.18 10.42 1.11
N PHE A 89 -11.69 9.20 0.87
CA PHE A 89 -12.06 8.40 -0.31
C PHE A 89 -13.32 7.57 -0.09
N LEU A 90 -13.70 7.34 1.17
CA LEU A 90 -14.97 6.77 1.59
C LEU A 90 -15.66 7.70 2.61
N PRO A 91 -16.99 7.68 2.67
CA PRO A 91 -17.76 8.43 3.67
C PRO A 91 -17.57 7.90 5.09
#